data_AF-A0A5C8Q1E8-F1
#
_entry.id   AF-A0A5C8Q1E8-F1
#
_cell.length_a   1.000
_cell.length_b   1.000
_cell.length_c   1.000
_cell.angle_alpha   90.00
_cell.angle_beta   90.00
_cell.angle_gamma   90.00
#
_symmetry.space_group_name_H-M   'P 1'
#
loop_
_entity.id
_entity.type
_entity.pdbx_description
1 polymer ?
#
loop_
_entity_poly.entity_id
_entity_poly.type
_entity_poly.pdbx_seq_one_letter_code
_entity_poly.pdbx_strand_id
1 'polypeptide(L)'
;MASNLERGVGALKKFQSQINTLLSEFEGGAGGNGEIAAQRVPRSSFSGPGKFDEAEGFSMQYERVHTSLIALSKSLGDQIELLSIGVHAADVGYDNVEEDLRYRFHSIQTRLDEQREEQAKQQRQDRGEAPEAPRQNETGGTKDLG
;
A
#
# COMPACT_ATOMS: atom_id res chain seq x y z
N MET A 1 -26.96 5.00 -29.23
CA MET A 1 -26.58 5.25 -27.83
C MET A 1 -26.54 3.96 -26.99
N ALA A 2 -27.57 3.11 -27.03
CA ALA A 2 -27.61 1.85 -26.27
C ALA A 2 -26.47 0.85 -26.61
N SER A 3 -26.11 0.68 -27.88
CA SER A 3 -25.05 -0.24 -28.31
C SER A 3 -23.64 0.15 -27.83
N ASN A 4 -23.35 1.45 -27.72
CA ASN A 4 -22.07 1.93 -27.18
C ASN A 4 -21.98 1.72 -25.67
N LEU A 5 -23.10 1.86 -24.95
CA LEU A 5 -23.17 1.59 -23.52
C LEU A 5 -23.00 0.10 -23.23
N GLU A 6 -23.67 -0.76 -23.99
CA GLU A 6 -23.54 -2.23 -23.88
C GLU A 6 -22.10 -2.71 -24.15
N ARG A 7 -21.45 -2.13 -25.17
CA ARG A 7 -20.02 -2.36 -25.44
C ARG A 7 -19.13 -1.87 -24.29
N GLY A 8 -19.47 -0.75 -23.67
CA GLY A 8 -18.76 -0.17 -22.51
C GLY A 8 -18.85 -1.05 -21.26
N VAL A 9 -20.06 -1.49 -20.90
CA VAL A 9 -20.30 -2.42 -19.78
C VAL A 9 -19.58 -3.75 -20.02
N GLY A 10 -19.65 -4.29 -21.24
CA GLY A 10 -18.92 -5.51 -21.59
C GLY A 10 -17.39 -5.36 -21.52
N ALA A 11 -16.85 -4.16 -21.77
CA ALA A 11 -15.42 -3.89 -21.63
C ALA A 11 -15.00 -3.78 -20.16
N LEU A 12 -15.82 -3.14 -19.31
CA LEU A 12 -15.54 -2.97 -17.89
C LEU A 12 -15.52 -4.31 -17.14
N LYS A 13 -16.47 -5.21 -17.44
CA LYS A 13 -16.48 -6.57 -16.89
C LYS A 13 -15.24 -7.37 -17.27
N LYS A 14 -14.76 -7.25 -18.51
CA LYS A 14 -13.52 -7.89 -18.96
C LYS A 14 -12.30 -7.35 -18.21
N PHE A 15 -12.25 -6.03 -18.02
CA PHE A 15 -11.18 -5.39 -17.26
C PHE A 15 -11.17 -5.84 -15.79
N GLN A 16 -12.34 -5.88 -15.15
CA GLN A 16 -12.49 -6.42 -13.79
C GLN A 16 -11.94 -7.85 -13.69
N SER A 17 -12.32 -8.72 -14.62
CA SER A 17 -11.83 -10.10 -14.66
C SER A 17 -10.32 -10.17 -14.77
N GLN A 18 -9.70 -9.33 -15.61
CA GLN A 18 -8.24 -9.30 -15.77
C GLN A 18 -7.53 -8.85 -14.50
N ILE A 19 -8.06 -7.84 -13.80
CA ILE A 19 -7.49 -7.37 -12.53
C ILE A 19 -7.61 -8.44 -11.45
N ASN A 20 -8.75 -9.12 -11.36
CA ASN A 20 -8.95 -10.20 -10.40
C ASN A 20 -7.99 -11.37 -10.65
N THR A 21 -7.79 -11.74 -11.92
CA THR A 21 -6.79 -12.74 -12.29
C THR A 21 -5.39 -12.28 -11.88
N LEU A 22 -5.03 -11.03 -12.19
CA LEU A 22 -3.72 -10.47 -11.81
C LEU A 22 -3.50 -10.49 -10.30
N LEU A 23 -4.51 -10.09 -9.50
CA LEU A 23 -4.42 -10.13 -8.04
C LEU A 23 -4.18 -11.56 -7.55
N SER A 24 -4.94 -12.52 -8.06
CA SER A 24 -4.80 -13.92 -7.69
C SER A 24 -3.44 -14.51 -8.09
N GLU A 25 -2.96 -14.21 -9.29
CA GLU A 25 -1.65 -14.67 -9.78
C GLU A 25 -0.50 -14.01 -9.02
N PHE A 26 -0.65 -12.73 -8.65
CA PHE A 26 0.33 -12.02 -7.86
C PHE A 26 0.44 -12.59 -6.44
N GLU A 27 -0.67 -12.72 -5.72
CA GLU A 27 -0.69 -13.25 -4.35
C GLU A 27 -0.27 -14.72 -4.28
N GLY A 28 -0.63 -15.53 -5.29
CA GLY A 28 -0.20 -16.93 -5.40
C GLY A 28 1.18 -17.14 -6.03
N GLY A 29 1.82 -16.08 -6.51
CA GLY A 29 3.12 -16.14 -7.18
C GLY A 29 4.29 -15.97 -6.21
N ALA A 30 5.51 -16.20 -6.69
CA ALA A 30 6.74 -16.05 -5.89
C ALA A 30 6.95 -14.62 -5.34
N GLY A 31 6.28 -13.62 -5.92
CA GLY A 31 6.30 -12.24 -5.46
C GLY A 31 5.17 -11.89 -4.49
N GLY A 32 4.24 -12.81 -4.21
CA GLY A 32 3.14 -12.62 -3.29
C GLY A 32 3.63 -12.45 -1.86
N ASN A 33 2.86 -11.70 -1.06
CA ASN A 33 3.28 -11.33 0.30
C ASN A 33 3.53 -12.57 1.16
N GLY A 34 2.63 -13.57 1.07
CA GLY A 34 2.79 -14.84 1.77
C GLY A 34 4.06 -15.60 1.39
N GLU A 35 4.37 -15.70 0.10
CA GLU A 35 5.55 -16.39 -0.41
C GLU A 35 6.85 -15.69 -0.01
N ILE A 36 6.92 -14.36 -0.13
CA ILE A 36 8.09 -13.60 0.32
C ILE A 36 8.25 -13.73 1.84
N ALA A 37 7.17 -13.62 2.61
CA ALA A 37 7.21 -13.76 4.06
C ALA A 37 7.70 -15.15 4.51
N ALA A 38 7.36 -16.21 3.76
CA ALA A 38 7.81 -17.57 4.02
C ALA A 38 9.31 -17.78 3.75
N GLN A 39 9.91 -17.02 2.82
CA GLN A 39 11.33 -17.11 2.44
C GLN A 39 12.28 -16.44 3.45
N ARG A 40 12.13 -16.75 4.74
CA ARG A 40 12.96 -16.19 5.81
C ARG A 40 14.19 -17.06 6.07
N VAL A 41 15.36 -16.45 5.99
CA VAL A 41 16.62 -17.08 6.41
C VAL A 41 16.88 -16.74 7.89
N PRO A 42 16.96 -17.73 8.80
CA PRO A 42 17.17 -17.47 10.22
C PRO A 42 18.58 -16.93 10.46
N ARG A 43 18.74 -16.08 11.48
CA ARG A 43 20.02 -15.47 11.85
C ARG A 43 21.15 -16.49 12.02
N SER A 44 20.84 -17.65 12.58
CA SER A 44 21.79 -18.75 12.78
C SER A 44 22.39 -19.30 11.48
N SER A 45 21.73 -19.12 10.32
CA SER A 45 22.27 -19.55 9.03
C SER A 45 23.40 -18.65 8.53
N PHE A 46 23.55 -17.44 9.07
CA PHE A 46 24.63 -16.52 8.70
C PHE A 46 25.90 -16.71 9.55
N SER A 47 25.81 -17.37 10.71
CA SER A 47 26.91 -17.58 11.64
C SER A 47 27.26 -19.06 11.79
N GLY A 48 28.52 -19.43 11.55
CA GLY A 48 29.07 -20.74 11.92
C GLY A 48 29.31 -20.89 13.43
N PRO A 49 29.98 -21.96 13.89
CA PRO A 49 30.38 -22.11 15.30
C PRO A 49 31.46 -21.06 15.67
N GLY A 50 31.03 -19.85 15.99
CA GLY A 50 31.87 -18.71 16.36
C GLY A 50 31.09 -17.38 16.33
N LYS A 51 31.56 -16.36 17.04
CA LYS A 51 31.03 -14.99 16.92
C LYS A 51 31.79 -14.26 15.82
N PHE A 52 31.09 -13.87 14.76
CA PHE A 52 31.62 -13.12 13.62
C PHE A 52 30.75 -11.88 13.41
N ASP A 53 31.31 -10.70 13.66
CA ASP A 53 30.54 -9.44 13.69
C ASP A 53 30.06 -9.06 12.27
N GLU A 54 30.79 -9.46 11.23
CA GLU A 54 30.38 -9.24 9.83
C GLU A 54 29.17 -10.10 9.43
N ALA A 55 29.01 -11.29 10.03
CA ALA A 55 27.81 -12.11 9.83
C ALA A 55 26.56 -11.44 10.45
N GLU A 56 26.74 -10.73 11.56
CA GLU A 56 25.68 -9.92 12.16
C GLU A 56 25.27 -8.77 11.25
N GLY A 57 26.24 -8.02 10.72
CA GLY A 57 25.97 -6.94 9.76
C GLY A 57 25.24 -7.42 8.51
N PHE A 58 25.64 -8.56 7.95
CA PHE A 58 24.98 -9.15 6.78
C PHE A 58 23.55 -9.63 7.09
N SER A 59 23.34 -10.30 8.22
CA SER A 59 21.99 -10.71 8.67
C SER A 59 21.05 -9.52 8.83
N MET A 60 21.55 -8.39 9.36
CA MET A 60 20.75 -7.15 9.49
C MET A 60 20.35 -6.57 8.12
N GLN A 61 21.27 -6.53 7.15
CA GLN A 61 20.95 -6.02 5.82
C GLN A 61 19.97 -6.94 5.08
N TYR A 62 20.12 -8.25 5.22
CA TYR A 62 19.16 -9.22 4.70
C TYR A 62 17.76 -8.98 5.29
N GLU A 63 17.63 -8.88 6.62
CA GLU A 63 16.34 -8.64 7.28
C GLU A 63 15.72 -7.30 6.85
N ARG A 64 16.54 -6.26 6.64
CA ARG A 64 16.07 -4.97 6.09
C ARG A 64 15.46 -5.14 4.69
N VAL A 65 16.16 -5.82 3.78
CA VAL A 65 15.68 -6.03 2.41
C VAL A 65 14.44 -6.92 2.40
N HIS A 66 14.46 -8.03 3.15
CA HIS A 66 13.34 -8.96 3.28
C HIS A 66 12.07 -8.26 3.78
N THR A 67 12.18 -7.49 4.86
CA THR A 67 11.07 -6.68 5.39
C THR A 67 10.56 -5.65 4.37
N SER A 68 11.47 -5.02 3.62
CA SER A 68 11.10 -4.05 2.58
C SER A 68 10.34 -4.72 1.44
N LEU A 69 10.75 -5.92 1.03
CA LEU A 69 10.08 -6.69 -0.02
C LEU A 69 8.68 -7.16 0.43
N ILE A 70 8.52 -7.61 1.67
CA ILE A 70 7.20 -7.93 2.26
C ILE A 70 6.28 -6.71 2.19
N ALA A 71 6.76 -5.56 2.68
CA ALA A 71 5.97 -4.34 2.70
C ALA A 71 5.57 -3.88 1.29
N LEU A 72 6.50 -3.95 0.33
CA LEU A 72 6.25 -3.62 -1.06
C LEU A 72 5.21 -4.55 -1.69
N SER A 73 5.38 -5.86 -1.51
CA SER A 73 4.47 -6.86 -2.06
C SER A 73 3.05 -6.68 -1.52
N LYS A 74 2.92 -6.47 -0.20
CA LYS A 74 1.64 -6.15 0.43
C LYS A 74 0.99 -4.89 -0.17
N SER A 75 1.75 -3.79 -0.29
CA SER A 75 1.23 -2.54 -0.83
C SER A 75 0.78 -2.67 -2.28
N LEU A 76 1.48 -3.49 -3.08
CA LEU A 76 1.09 -3.78 -4.45
C LEU A 76 -0.21 -4.59 -4.52
N GLY A 77 -0.35 -5.65 -3.72
CA GLY A 77 -1.59 -6.43 -3.62
C GLY A 77 -2.79 -5.55 -3.23
N ASP A 78 -2.59 -4.69 -2.23
CA ASP A 78 -3.56 -3.69 -1.77
C ASP A 78 -4.02 -2.74 -2.90
N GLN A 79 -3.08 -2.22 -3.70
CA GLN A 79 -3.40 -1.32 -4.81
C GLN A 79 -4.19 -2.03 -5.92
N ILE A 80 -3.87 -3.29 -6.23
CA ILE A 80 -4.59 -4.09 -7.23
C ILE A 80 -5.99 -4.44 -6.73
N GLU A 81 -6.15 -4.79 -5.44
CA GLU A 81 -7.45 -5.06 -4.82
C GLU A 81 -8.34 -3.81 -4.81
N LEU A 82 -7.79 -2.64 -4.44
CA LEU A 82 -8.49 -1.36 -4.49
C LEU A 82 -9.00 -1.05 -5.91
N LEU A 83 -8.17 -1.29 -6.92
CA LEU A 83 -8.54 -1.12 -8.33
C LEU A 83 -9.67 -2.08 -8.73
N SER A 84 -9.62 -3.34 -8.29
CA SER A 84 -10.68 -4.32 -8.55
C SER A 84 -12.02 -3.87 -7.98
N ILE A 85 -12.04 -3.44 -6.71
CA ILE A 85 -13.26 -2.96 -6.05
C ILE A 85 -13.78 -1.69 -6.73
N GLY A 86 -12.91 -0.75 -7.10
CA GLY A 86 -13.29 0.48 -7.79
C GLY A 86 -13.92 0.22 -9.17
N VAL A 87 -13.39 -0.76 -9.91
CA VAL A 87 -13.95 -1.19 -11.20
C VAL A 87 -15.31 -1.87 -11.04
N HIS A 88 -15.45 -2.74 -10.03
CA HIS A 88 -16.73 -3.36 -9.68
C HIS A 88 -17.78 -2.29 -9.34
N ALA A 89 -17.42 -1.33 -8.49
CA ALA A 89 -18.27 -0.20 -8.13
C ALA A 89 -18.69 0.66 -9.33
N ALA A 90 -17.83 0.79 -10.35
CA ALA A 90 -18.16 1.48 -11.58
C ALA A 90 -19.11 0.69 -12.50
N ASP A 91 -19.10 -0.65 -12.44
CA ASP A 91 -19.98 -1.52 -13.24
C ASP A 91 -21.40 -1.60 -12.64
N VAL A 92 -21.49 -1.83 -11.33
CA VAL A 92 -22.79 -2.00 -10.65
C VAL A 92 -23.35 -0.69 -10.08
N GLY A 93 -22.53 0.35 -9.99
CA GLY A 93 -22.86 1.60 -9.27
C GLY A 93 -22.58 1.48 -7.78
N TYR A 94 -22.01 2.53 -7.17
CA TYR A 94 -21.54 2.49 -5.79
C TYR A 94 -22.62 2.05 -4.78
N ASP A 95 -23.86 2.51 -4.95
CA ASP A 95 -25.00 2.18 -4.08
C ASP A 95 -25.37 0.69 -4.09
N ASN A 96 -24.95 -0.05 -5.13
CA ASN A 96 -25.20 -1.48 -5.30
C ASN A 96 -24.00 -2.36 -4.90
N VAL A 97 -22.88 -1.75 -4.51
CA VAL A 97 -21.72 -2.50 -3.99
C VAL A 97 -22.07 -3.07 -2.62
N GLU A 98 -21.68 -4.32 -2.43
CA GLU A 98 -21.83 -5.05 -1.19
C GLU A 98 -21.10 -4.34 -0.03
N GLU A 99 -21.72 -4.31 1.15
CA GLU A 99 -21.22 -3.55 2.30
C GLU A 99 -19.83 -4.03 2.77
N ASP A 100 -19.56 -5.33 2.64
CA ASP A 100 -18.27 -5.94 2.93
C ASP A 100 -17.17 -5.43 1.97
N LEU A 101 -17.48 -5.27 0.68
CA LEU A 101 -16.55 -4.69 -0.30
C LEU A 101 -16.32 -3.20 -0.06
N ARG A 102 -17.33 -2.45 0.36
CA ARG A 102 -17.15 -1.04 0.77
C ARG A 102 -16.25 -0.93 1.99
N TYR A 103 -16.51 -1.75 3.01
CA TYR A 103 -15.64 -1.83 4.18
C TYR A 103 -14.21 -2.21 3.80
N ARG A 104 -14.07 -3.21 2.92
CA ARG A 104 -12.76 -3.66 2.44
C ARG A 104 -12.01 -2.55 1.71
N PHE A 105 -12.68 -1.84 0.80
CA PHE A 105 -12.12 -0.67 0.10
C PHE A 105 -11.58 0.37 1.08
N HIS A 106 -12.39 0.78 2.06
CA HIS A 106 -11.97 1.76 3.06
C HIS A 106 -10.80 1.24 3.90
N SER A 107 -10.81 -0.03 4.32
CA SER A 107 -9.72 -0.61 5.10
C SER A 107 -8.39 -0.60 4.35
N ILE A 108 -8.41 -0.85 3.05
CA ILE A 108 -7.21 -0.84 2.19
C ILE A 108 -6.76 0.61 1.97
N GLN A 109 -7.70 1.50 1.68
CA GLN A 109 -7.41 2.91 1.46
C GLN A 109 -6.72 3.53 2.69
N THR A 110 -7.28 3.35 3.89
CA THR A 110 -6.67 3.83 5.13
C THR A 110 -5.25 3.28 5.31
N ARG A 111 -5.04 1.99 5.07
CA ARG A 111 -3.71 1.37 5.18
C ARG A 111 -2.70 1.97 4.20
N LEU A 112 -3.10 2.22 2.95
CA LEU A 112 -2.23 2.83 1.94
C LEU A 112 -1.90 4.29 2.26
N ASP A 113 -2.85 5.03 2.84
CA ASP A 113 -2.64 6.41 3.27
C ASP A 113 -1.67 6.47 4.45
N GLU A 114 -1.84 5.62 5.45
CA GLU A 114 -0.90 5.47 6.58
C GLU A 114 0.52 5.14 6.09
N GLN A 115 0.66 4.18 5.17
CA GLN A 115 1.96 3.83 4.58
C GLN A 115 2.61 5.02 3.87
N ARG A 116 1.84 5.81 3.12
CA ARG A 116 2.34 7.00 2.43
C ARG A 116 2.83 8.06 3.42
N GLU A 117 2.08 8.27 4.49
CA GLU A 117 2.48 9.20 5.55
C GLU A 117 3.76 8.76 6.26
N GLU A 118 3.88 7.48 6.60
CA GLU A 118 5.08 6.92 7.22
C GLU A 118 6.31 7.09 6.32
N GLN A 119 6.19 6.78 5.04
CA GLN A 119 7.26 6.98 4.06
C GLN A 119 7.64 8.46 3.93
N ALA A 120 6.65 9.36 3.92
CA ALA A 120 6.91 10.80 3.88
C ALA A 120 7.65 11.28 5.16
N LYS A 121 7.28 10.75 6.33
CA LYS A 121 7.95 11.04 7.61
C LYS A 121 9.40 10.55 7.59
N GLN A 122 9.64 9.33 7.13
CA GLN A 122 10.99 8.76 6.99
C GLN A 122 11.86 9.60 6.04
N GLN A 123 11.34 9.97 4.87
CA GLN A 123 12.07 10.80 3.91
C GLN A 123 12.42 12.20 4.42
N ARG A 124 11.59 12.79 5.30
CA ARG A 124 11.88 14.08 5.95
C ARG A 124 12.97 13.93 7.00
N GLN A 125 12.94 12.84 7.78
CA GLN A 125 13.99 12.52 8.76
C GLN A 125 15.34 12.29 8.06
N ASP A 126 15.37 11.53 6.97
CA ASP A 126 16.59 11.27 6.20
C ASP A 126 17.17 12.54 5.57
N ARG A 127 16.32 13.52 5.23
CA ARG A 127 16.73 14.84 4.71
C ARG A 127 17.09 15.85 5.80
N GLY A 128 16.93 15.51 7.08
CA GLY A 128 17.17 16.43 8.19
C GLY A 128 16.19 17.61 8.24
N GLU A 129 15.03 17.53 7.60
CA GLU A 129 14.01 18.56 7.66
C GLU A 129 13.26 18.48 9.00
N ALA A 130 13.36 19.54 9.81
CA ALA A 130 12.60 19.68 11.04
C ALA A 130 11.08 19.72 10.74
N PRO A 131 10.22 19.13 11.59
CA PRO A 131 8.78 19.17 11.38
C PRO A 131 8.31 20.63 11.32
N GLU A 132 7.59 20.97 10.25
CA GLU A 132 7.03 22.31 10.03
C GLU A 132 6.07 22.63 11.18
N ALA A 133 6.44 23.60 12.02
CA ALA A 133 5.59 24.05 13.11
C ALA A 133 4.26 24.59 12.56
N PRO A 134 3.12 24.36 13.23
CA PRO A 134 1.84 24.91 12.78
C PRO A 134 1.94 26.43 12.68
N ARG A 135 1.73 26.98 11.49
CA ARG A 135 1.63 28.43 11.30
C ARG A 135 0.36 28.90 12.01
N GLN A 136 0.51 29.39 13.24
CA GLN A 136 -0.52 30.22 13.87
C GLN A 136 -0.53 31.55 13.14
N ASN A 137 -1.41 31.68 12.14
CA ASN A 137 -1.76 32.98 11.61
C ASN A 137 -2.61 33.68 12.67
N GLU A 138 -1.98 34.55 13.45
CA GLU A 138 -2.65 35.54 14.28
C GLU A 138 -3.48 36.48 13.39
N THR A 139 -4.79 36.23 13.31
CA THR A 139 -5.75 37.26 12.88
C THR A 139 -5.90 38.26 14.03
N GLY A 140 -4.91 39.13 14.20
CA GLY A 140 -4.92 40.26 15.10
C GLY A 140 -5.04 41.58 14.32
N GLY A 141 -6.21 42.19 14.33
CA GLY A 141 -6.45 43.54 13.83
C GLY A 141 -7.91 43.71 13.38
N THR A 142 -8.71 44.64 13.87
CA THR A 142 -8.48 45.79 14.75
C THR A 142 -9.80 46.14 15.44
N LYS A 143 -9.74 46.37 16.74
CA LYS A 143 -10.79 46.99 17.54
C LYS A 143 -10.47 48.49 17.66
N ASP A 144 -11.51 49.32 17.53
CA ASP A 144 -11.59 50.75 17.89
C ASP A 144 -10.78 51.78 17.10
N LEU A 145 -11.51 52.56 16.28
CA LEU A 145 -11.52 54.03 16.24
C LEU A 145 -12.98 54.37 15.83
N GLY A 146 -13.84 55.00 16.63
CA GLY A 146 -13.71 56.33 17.23
C GLY A 146 -14.84 57.18 16.66
#